data_AF-A0A3E5DKJ9-F1
#
_entry.id   AF-A0A3E5DKJ9-F1
#
_cell.length_a   1.000
_cell.length_b   1.000
_cell.length_c   1.000
_cell.angle_alpha   90.00
_cell.angle_beta   90.00
_cell.angle_gamma   90.00
#
_symmetry.space_group_name_H-M   'P 1'
#
loop_
_entity.id
_entity.type
_entity.pdbx_description
1 polymer ?
#
loop_
_entity_poly.entity_id
_entity_poly.type
_entity_poly.pdbx_seq_one_letter_code
_entity_poly.pdbx_strand_id
1 'polypeptide(L)'
;KPDVLIYKEGEAYKVTVFKRSGIRRKLKPETYLLQEENGNLFMNTGFRIDVSYNEATDILTFSPNGDYVRVNPKPDHPIGEQ
;
A
#
# COMPACT_ATOMS: atom_id res chain seq x y z
N LYS A 1 7.76 9.92 -2.83
CA LYS A 1 7.87 8.45 -3.06
C LYS A 1 6.89 7.79 -2.10
N PRO A 2 5.91 7.02 -2.57
CA PRO A 2 4.88 6.46 -1.69
C PRO A 2 5.50 5.43 -0.74
N ASP A 3 5.09 5.45 0.52
CA ASP A 3 5.55 4.48 1.53
C ASP A 3 4.83 3.12 1.38
N VAL A 4 3.75 3.07 0.59
CA VAL A 4 2.98 1.86 0.27
C VAL A 4 2.59 1.85 -1.21
N LEU A 5 2.71 0.70 -1.88
CA LEU A 5 2.23 0.43 -3.24
C LEU A 5 1.23 -0.71 -3.19
N ILE A 6 0.08 -0.55 -3.85
CA ILE A 6 -0.94 -1.60 -3.96
C ILE A 6 -1.22 -1.83 -5.44
N TYR A 7 -1.22 -3.09 -5.86
CA TYR A 7 -1.52 -3.46 -7.24
C TYR A 7 -2.23 -4.81 -7.30
N LYS A 8 -3.06 -5.00 -8.32
CA LYS A 8 -3.74 -6.27 -8.59
C LYS A 8 -2.85 -7.15 -9.47
N GLU A 9 -2.61 -8.38 -9.05
CA GLU A 9 -1.88 -9.38 -9.82
C GLU A 9 -2.74 -10.64 -9.93
N GLY A 10 -3.34 -10.84 -11.10
CA GLY A 10 -4.35 -11.88 -11.31
C GLY A 10 -5.62 -11.60 -10.50
N GLU A 11 -5.98 -12.55 -9.63
CA GLU A 11 -7.14 -12.45 -8.74
C GLU A 11 -6.81 -11.86 -7.36
N ALA A 12 -5.52 -11.69 -7.03
CA ALA A 12 -5.07 -11.21 -5.73
C ALA A 12 -4.62 -9.73 -5.79
N TYR A 13 -4.74 -9.04 -4.66
CA TYR A 13 -4.09 -7.75 -4.45
C TYR A 13 -2.79 -7.93 -3.68
N LYS A 14 -1.73 -7.26 -4.13
CA LYS A 14 -0.42 -7.22 -3.46
C LYS A 14 -0.17 -5.83 -2.90
N VAL A 15 0.35 -5.80 -1.67
CA VAL A 15 0.71 -4.58 -0.95
C VAL A 15 2.21 -4.60 -0.68
N THR A 16 2.95 -3.67 -1.28
CA THR A 16 4.38 -3.48 -1.00
C THR A 16 4.55 -2.29 -0.07
N VAL A 17 5.07 -2.53 1.13
CA VAL A 17 5.40 -1.49 2.11
C VAL A 17 6.90 -1.21 2.05
N PHE A 18 7.25 0.07 1.90
CA PHE A 18 8.64 0.52 1.87
C PHE A 18 9.06 0.99 3.27
N LYS A 19 9.46 0.04 4.13
CA LYS A 19 9.95 0.38 5.48
C LYS A 19 11.34 0.99 5.40
N ARG A 20 11.55 2.10 6.10
CA ARG A 20 12.88 2.67 6.35
C ARG A 20 13.44 2.03 7.61
N SER A 21 14.50 1.24 7.51
CA SER A 21 15.10 0.57 8.66
C SER A 21 16.58 0.95 8.85
N GLY A 22 16.98 1.08 10.12
CA GLY A 22 18.35 1.34 10.57
C GLY A 22 18.86 2.79 10.48
N ILE A 23 20.01 3.05 11.11
CA ILE A 23 20.70 4.36 11.15
C ILE A 23 21.02 4.89 9.74
N ARG A 24 21.27 4.00 8.77
CA ARG A 24 21.56 4.32 7.37
C ARG A 24 20.31 4.51 6.50
N ARG A 25 19.09 4.44 7.05
CA ARG A 25 17.80 4.59 6.35
C ARG A 25 17.71 3.78 5.05
N LYS A 26 18.14 2.51 5.06
CA LYS A 26 17.98 1.66 3.88
C LYS A 26 16.50 1.35 3.69
N LEU A 27 16.00 1.60 2.48
CA LEU A 27 14.63 1.27 2.08
C LEU A 27 14.58 -0.23 1.81
N LYS A 28 13.82 -0.98 2.62
CA LYS A 28 13.57 -2.40 2.36
C LYS A 28 12.09 -2.56 1.99
N PRO A 29 11.78 -2.91 0.72
CA PRO A 29 10.42 -3.25 0.34
C PRO A 29 10.04 -4.61 0.92
N GLU A 30 8.85 -4.68 1.50
CA GLU A 30 8.22 -5.93 1.94
C GLU A 30 6.87 -6.05 1.25
N THR A 31 6.66 -7.13 0.50
CA THR A 31 5.42 -7.38 -0.25
C THR A 31 4.58 -8.41 0.48
N TYR A 32 3.31 -8.07 0.69
CA TYR A 32 2.31 -8.88 1.36
C TYR A 32 1.12 -9.10 0.43
N LEU A 33 0.41 -10.21 0.64
CA LEU A 33 -0.83 -10.50 -0.06
C LEU A 33 -2.01 -9.97 0.77
N LEU A 34 -2.92 -9.29 0.10
CA LEU A 34 -4.22 -8.96 0.65
C LEU A 34 -5.12 -10.20 0.50
N GLN A 35 -5.74 -10.60 1.59
CA GLN A 35 -6.66 -11.71 1.68
C GLN A 35 -8.02 -11.19 2.10
N GLU A 36 -9.09 -11.78 1.57
CA GLU A 36 -10.46 -11.47 1.95
C GLU A 36 -11.05 -12.65 2.74
N GLU A 37 -11.60 -12.37 3.91
CA GLU A 37 -12.30 -13.36 4.74
C GLU A 37 -13.58 -12.72 5.30
N ASN A 38 -14.73 -13.31 4.96
CA ASN A 38 -16.05 -12.85 5.39
C ASN A 38 -16.31 -11.36 5.07
N GLY A 39 -15.82 -10.87 3.93
CA GLY A 39 -15.93 -9.46 3.51
C GLY A 39 -14.93 -8.50 4.17
N ASN A 40 -13.99 -9.01 4.98
CA ASN A 40 -12.92 -8.22 5.58
C ASN A 40 -11.59 -8.48 4.87
N LEU A 41 -10.90 -7.40 4.51
CA LEU A 41 -9.56 -7.49 3.93
C LEU A 41 -8.52 -7.50 5.04
N PHE A 42 -7.52 -8.37 4.92
CA PHE A 42 -6.40 -8.41 5.86
C PHE A 42 -5.12 -8.84 5.14
N MET A 43 -3.97 -8.58 5.75
CA MET A 43 -2.70 -9.15 5.33
C MET A 43 -1.96 -9.77 6.51
N ASN A 44 -1.20 -10.82 6.24
CA ASN A 44 -0.37 -11.49 7.25
C ASN A 44 1.09 -11.07 7.08
N THR A 45 1.59 -10.30 8.04
CA THR A 45 2.99 -9.83 8.07
C THR A 45 3.80 -10.49 9.20
N GLY A 46 3.29 -11.59 9.77
CA GLY A 46 3.69 -12.14 11.08
C GLY A 46 2.67 -11.84 12.19
N PHE A 47 1.73 -10.93 11.93
CA PHE A 47 0.50 -10.69 12.68
C PHE A 47 -0.59 -10.27 11.68
N ARG A 48 -1.86 -10.39 12.09
CA ARG A 48 -3.01 -9.98 11.27
C ARG A 48 -3.11 -8.45 11.27
N ILE A 49 -3.02 -7.86 10.09
CA ILE A 49 -3.30 -6.44 9.85
C ILE A 49 -4.61 -6.37 9.09
N ASP A 50 -5.65 -5.85 9.72
CA ASP A 50 -6.92 -5.60 9.05
C ASP A 50 -6.78 -4.36 8.16
N VAL A 51 -7.43 -4.41 7.00
CA VAL A 51 -7.40 -3.40 5.95
C VAL A 51 -8.83 -3.01 5.60
N SER A 52 -9.11 -1.71 5.58
CA SER A 52 -10.40 -1.18 5.11
C SER A 52 -10.18 -0.12 4.06
N TYR A 53 -11.01 -0.13 3.02
CA TYR A 53 -11.01 0.89 1.97
C TYR A 53 -12.31 1.67 1.99
N ASN A 54 -12.20 3.00 2.09
CA ASN A 54 -13.32 3.92 1.95
C ASN A 54 -13.32 4.51 0.55
N GLU A 55 -14.25 4.04 -0.28
CA GLU A 55 -14.44 4.48 -1.66
C GLU A 55 -14.81 5.97 -1.79
N ALA A 56 -15.52 6.54 -0.82
CA ALA A 56 -15.99 7.91 -0.88
C ALA A 56 -14.86 8.93 -0.66
N THR A 57 -13.83 8.55 0.09
CA THR A 57 -12.70 9.42 0.44
C THR A 57 -11.38 8.98 -0.19
N ASP A 58 -11.35 7.86 -0.91
CA ASP A 58 -10.13 7.21 -1.44
C ASP A 58 -9.07 6.99 -0.33
N ILE A 59 -9.53 6.55 0.84
CA ILE A 59 -8.68 6.30 2.02
C ILE A 59 -8.59 4.80 2.27
N LEU A 60 -7.38 4.32 2.51
CA LEU A 60 -7.11 2.93 2.87
C LEU A 60 -6.47 2.89 4.26
N THR A 61 -7.12 2.23 5.21
CA THR A 61 -6.71 2.17 6.61
C THR A 61 -6.08 0.81 6.91
N PHE A 62 -4.92 0.81 7.57
CA PHE A 62 -4.28 -0.41 8.07
C PHE A 62 -4.23 -0.38 9.59
N SER A 63 -4.87 -1.32 10.28
CA SER A 63 -4.78 -1.38 11.75
C SER A 63 -3.57 -2.20 12.17
N PRO A 64 -2.61 -1.65 12.95
CA PRO A 64 -2.68 -0.42 13.75
C PRO A 64 -2.00 0.84 13.16
N ASN A 65 -1.47 0.76 11.93
CA ASN A 65 -0.58 1.79 11.36
C ASN A 65 -1.28 3.07 10.88
N GLY A 66 -2.60 3.07 10.73
CA GLY A 66 -3.41 4.25 10.39
C GLY A 66 -3.79 4.37 8.91
N ASP A 67 -4.21 5.57 8.53
CA ASP A 67 -4.79 5.89 7.23
C ASP A 67 -3.73 6.22 6.17
N TYR A 68 -3.95 5.73 4.96
CA TYR A 68 -3.14 6.01 3.79
C TYR A 68 -4.03 6.59 2.70
N VAL A 69 -3.58 7.72 2.15
CA VAL A 69 -4.23 8.40 1.04
C VAL A 69 -3.46 8.10 -0.22
N ARG A 70 -4.17 7.79 -1.31
CA ARG A 70 -3.55 7.63 -2.61
C ARG A 70 -2.88 8.94 -3.02
N VAL A 71 -1.55 8.95 -3.04
CA VAL A 71 -0.80 10.07 -3.64
C VAL A 71 -0.91 9.91 -5.15
N ASN A 72 -1.84 10.65 -5.76
CA ASN A 72 -1.82 10.79 -7.22
C ASN A 72 -0.47 11.44 -7.57
N PRO A 73 0.37 10.81 -8.41
CA PRO A 73 1.52 11.52 -8.94
C PRO A 73 0.92 12.71 -9.72
N LYS A 74 1.17 13.94 -9.23
CA LYS A 74 1.07 15.09 -10.14
C LYS A 74 1.95 14.74 -11.33
N PRO A 75 1.51 14.96 -12.58
CA PRO A 75 2.40 14.86 -13.72
C PRO A 75 3.46 15.96 -13.59
N ASP A 76 4.50 15.72 -12.80
CA ASP A 76 5.67 16.59 -12.69
C ASP A 76 6.61 16.35 -13.90
N HIS A 77 6.03 16.39 -15.10
CA HIS A 77 6.59 16.90 -16.36
C HIS A 77 5.66 16.52 -17.51
N PRO A 78 5.46 17.42 -18.51
CA PRO A 78 4.84 17.02 -19.77
C PRO A 78 5.73 15.95 -20.40
N ILE A 79 5.10 14.90 -20.90
CA ILE A 79 5.70 14.00 -21.86
C ILE A 79 5.89 14.85 -23.12
N GLY A 80 7.03 15.52 -23.19
CA GLY A 80 7.50 16.15 -24.41
C GLY A 80 7.97 15.05 -25.33
N GLU A 81 7.31 14.95 -26.47
CA GLU A 81 7.77 14.24 -27.66
C GLU A 81 9.26 14.52 -27.91
N GLN A 82 10.05 13.47 -28.14
CA GLN A 82 10.97 13.33 -29.29
C GLN A 82 11.62 11.94 -29.31
#